data_AF-A0A6J6P2H6-F1
#
_entry.id   AF-A0A6J6P2H6-F1
#
_cell.length_a   1.000
_cell.length_b   1.000
_cell.length_c   1.000
_cell.angle_alpha   90.00
_cell.angle_beta   90.00
_cell.angle_gamma   90.00
#
_symmetry.space_group_name_H-M   'P 1'
#
loop_
_entity.id
_entity.type
_entity.pdbx_description
1 polymer ?
#
loop_
_entity_poly.entity_id
_entity_poly.type
_entity_poly.pdbx_seq_one_letter_code
_entity_poly.pdbx_strand_id
1 'polypeptide(L)'
;MITHVVSFRWKPETTAEQIVLIKQALDTLPAAIADIVSYQCGPDVGAHGPANFDFAIVATFENIDGWRTYDAHPEHDRVRSETVRPWIAERAAVQFES
;
A
#
# COMPACT_ATOMS: atom_id res chain seq x y z
N MET A 1 -7.84 -7.76 15.67
CA MET A 1 -7.17 -7.88 14.35
C MET A 1 -6.14 -6.77 14.23
N ILE A 2 -5.23 -6.82 13.25
CA ILE A 2 -4.29 -5.73 12.96
C ILE A 2 -4.72 -5.04 11.68
N THR A 3 -4.86 -3.71 11.73
CA THR A 3 -5.04 -2.87 10.55
C THR A 3 -3.73 -2.17 10.22
N HIS A 4 -3.26 -2.36 8.99
CA HIS A 4 -2.10 -1.73 8.39
C HIS A 4 -2.57 -0.62 7.43
N VAL A 5 -2.17 0.62 7.72
CA VAL A 5 -2.46 1.78 6.87
C VAL A 5 -1.15 2.34 6.35
N VAL A 6 -1.10 2.62 5.05
CA VAL A 6 0.02 3.29 4.39
C VAL A 6 -0.51 4.40 3.51
N SER A 7 0.19 5.53 3.50
CA SER A 7 -0.08 6.62 2.57
C SER A 7 1.20 6.99 1.83
N PHE A 8 1.07 7.34 0.54
CA PHE A 8 2.18 7.80 -0.31
C PHE A 8 1.95 9.20 -0.84
N ARG A 9 3.00 10.02 -0.79
CA ARG A 9 3.14 11.22 -1.60
C ARG A 9 4.05 10.88 -2.77
N TRP A 10 3.61 11.16 -3.99
CA TRP A 10 4.36 10.82 -5.18
C TRP A 10 5.47 11.82 -5.46
N LYS A 11 6.52 11.37 -6.14
CA LYS A 11 7.51 12.28 -6.73
C LYS A 11 6.89 13.09 -7.87
N PRO A 12 7.38 14.31 -8.15
CA PRO A 12 6.83 15.17 -9.21
C PRO A 12 6.77 14.52 -10.60
N GLU A 13 7.68 13.59 -10.91
CA GLU A 13 7.76 12.87 -12.17
C GLU A 13 6.82 11.65 -12.28
N THR A 14 6.08 11.32 -11.23
CA THR A 14 5.17 10.15 -11.22
C THR A 14 3.93 10.47 -12.05
N THR A 15 3.65 9.67 -13.07
CA THR A 15 2.49 9.89 -13.96
C THR A 15 1.25 9.11 -13.51
N ALA A 16 0.09 9.48 -14.08
CA ALA A 16 -1.16 8.76 -13.83
C ALA A 16 -1.08 7.29 -14.27
N GLU A 17 -0.42 7.00 -15.39
CA GLU A 17 -0.20 5.63 -15.89
C GLU A 17 0.61 4.82 -14.88
N GLN A 18 1.63 5.43 -14.27
CA GLN A 18 2.44 4.77 -13.25
C GLN A 18 1.62 4.45 -11.99
N ILE A 19 0.72 5.36 -11.58
CA ILE A 19 -0.19 5.12 -10.45
C ILE A 19 -1.14 3.95 -10.76
N VAL A 20 -1.65 3.85 -11.99
CA VAL A 20 -2.47 2.71 -12.43
C VAL A 20 -1.69 1.39 -12.34
N LEU A 21 -0.44 1.37 -12.83
CA LEU A 21 0.42 0.18 -12.75
C LEU A 21 0.73 -0.22 -11.31
N ILE A 22 1.00 0.76 -10.44
CA ILE A 22 1.19 0.54 -9.00
C ILE A 22 -0.05 -0.09 -8.38
N LYS A 23 -1.23 0.48 -8.64
CA LYS A 23 -2.49 -0.05 -8.10
C LYS A 23 -2.72 -1.49 -8.57
N GLN A 24 -2.55 -1.75 -9.86
CA GLN A 24 -2.70 -3.10 -10.42
C GLN A 24 -1.76 -4.11 -9.76
N ALA A 25 -0.49 -3.76 -9.54
CA ALA A 25 0.45 -4.63 -8.85
C ALA A 25 0.05 -4.89 -7.39
N LEU A 26 -0.38 -3.85 -6.67
CA LEU A 26 -0.84 -3.98 -5.28
C LEU A 26 -2.12 -4.84 -5.17
N ASP A 27 -3.04 -4.71 -6.12
CA ASP A 27 -4.28 -5.50 -6.17
C ASP A 27 -4.01 -7.01 -6.37
N THR A 28 -2.81 -7.41 -6.81
CA THR A 28 -2.44 -8.84 -6.94
C THR A 28 -2.03 -9.50 -5.62
N LEU A 29 -1.62 -8.71 -4.62
CA LEU A 29 -1.06 -9.24 -3.37
C LEU A 29 -2.00 -10.17 -2.59
N PRO A 30 -3.32 -9.90 -2.48
CA PRO A 30 -4.25 -10.78 -1.77
C PRO A 30 -4.33 -12.19 -2.37
N ALA A 31 -4.10 -12.34 -3.67
CA ALA A 31 -4.08 -13.64 -4.31
C ALA A 31 -2.76 -14.41 -4.06
N ALA A 32 -1.68 -13.69 -3.75
CA ALA A 32 -0.35 -14.27 -3.53
C ALA A 32 -0.04 -14.54 -2.04
N ILE A 33 -0.69 -13.83 -1.10
CA ILE A 33 -0.35 -13.85 0.32
C ILE A 33 -1.61 -14.18 1.13
N ALA A 34 -1.67 -15.42 1.65
CA ALA A 34 -2.85 -15.95 2.33
C ALA A 34 -3.17 -15.25 3.67
N ASP A 35 -2.18 -14.63 4.32
CA ASP A 35 -2.36 -13.93 5.60
C ASP A 35 -3.14 -12.60 5.49
N ILE A 36 -3.32 -12.08 4.27
CA ILE A 36 -4.11 -10.87 4.02
C ILE A 36 -5.60 -11.21 4.17
N VAL A 37 -6.26 -10.63 5.18
CA VAL A 37 -7.71 -10.78 5.40
C VAL A 37 -8.51 -9.84 4.51
N SER A 38 -8.06 -8.58 4.40
CA SER A 38 -8.62 -7.60 3.46
C SER A 38 -7.53 -6.69 2.93
N TYR A 39 -7.73 -6.16 1.72
CA TYR A 39 -6.79 -5.27 1.08
C TYR A 39 -7.51 -4.30 0.17
N GLN A 40 -7.30 -3.01 0.38
CA GLN A 40 -7.88 -1.94 -0.40
C GLN A 40 -6.79 -0.91 -0.65
N CYS A 41 -6.73 -0.39 -1.88
CA CYS A 41 -5.82 0.69 -2.20
C CYS A 41 -6.37 1.57 -3.33
N GLY A 42 -5.94 2.82 -3.37
CA GLY A 42 -6.39 3.76 -4.38
C GLY A 42 -5.86 5.18 -4.19
N PRO A 43 -5.99 6.01 -5.25
CA PRO A 43 -5.61 7.41 -5.19
C PRO A 43 -6.56 8.22 -4.30
N ASP A 44 -6.07 9.34 -3.78
CA ASP A 44 -6.91 10.36 -3.17
C ASP A 44 -7.90 10.93 -4.18
N VAL A 45 -9.11 11.24 -3.71
CA VAL A 45 -10.21 11.75 -4.54
C VAL A 45 -10.27 13.28 -4.58
N GLY A 46 -9.32 13.97 -3.93
CA GLY A 46 -9.21 15.43 -3.94
C GLY A 46 -10.25 16.17 -3.12
N ALA A 47 -10.99 15.49 -2.24
CA ALA A 47 -12.16 16.07 -1.56
C ALA A 47 -11.80 17.09 -0.46
N HIS A 48 -10.64 16.95 0.18
CA HIS A 48 -10.26 17.79 1.33
C HIS A 48 -9.23 18.87 1.00
N GLY A 49 -8.49 18.74 -0.11
CA GLY A 49 -7.48 19.71 -0.56
C GLY A 49 -6.03 19.19 -0.48
N PRO A 50 -5.02 20.07 -0.66
CA PRO A 50 -3.62 19.68 -0.96
C PRO A 50 -2.83 19.08 0.21
N ALA A 51 -3.43 19.02 1.41
CA ALA A 51 -2.80 18.45 2.60
C ALA A 51 -2.81 16.91 2.59
N ASN A 52 -3.72 16.29 1.83
CA ASN A 52 -3.80 14.85 1.73
C ASN A 52 -2.55 14.26 1.08
N PHE A 53 -2.28 13.00 1.41
CA PHE A 53 -1.39 12.16 0.61
C PHE A 53 -2.11 11.74 -0.67
N ASP A 54 -1.37 11.34 -1.69
CA ASP A 54 -1.90 11.12 -3.04
C ASP A 54 -2.51 9.73 -3.23
N PHE A 55 -2.17 8.78 -2.35
CA PHE A 55 -2.61 7.39 -2.44
C PHE A 55 -2.58 6.71 -1.07
N ALA A 56 -3.48 5.75 -0.85
CA ALA A 56 -3.55 4.98 0.37
C ALA A 56 -3.65 3.47 0.13
N ILE A 57 -3.13 2.70 1.08
CA ILE A 57 -3.33 1.26 1.23
C ILE A 57 -3.89 1.01 2.63
N VAL A 58 -4.93 0.18 2.71
CA VAL A 58 -5.45 -0.37 3.95
C VAL A 58 -5.50 -1.89 3.80
N ALA A 59 -4.81 -2.59 4.69
CA ALA A 59 -4.82 -4.05 4.75
C ALA A 59 -5.13 -4.52 6.17
N THR A 60 -5.83 -5.64 6.31
CA THR A 60 -6.09 -6.25 7.61
C THR A 60 -5.50 -7.64 7.70
N PHE A 61 -5.12 -8.01 8.93
CA PHE A 61 -4.52 -9.30 9.28
C PHE A 61 -5.16 -9.81 10.57
N GLU A 62 -5.25 -11.13 10.73
CA GLU A 62 -5.78 -11.75 11.96
C GLU A 62 -5.03 -11.25 13.21
N ASN A 63 -3.71 -11.17 13.13
CA ASN A 63 -2.82 -10.79 14.22
C ASN A 63 -1.49 -10.23 13.71
N ILE A 64 -0.59 -9.87 14.63
CA ILE A 64 0.72 -9.27 14.33
C ILE A 64 1.64 -10.21 13.54
N ASP A 65 1.52 -11.53 13.73
CA ASP A 65 2.37 -12.50 13.02
C ASP A 65 1.93 -12.68 11.57
N GLY A 66 0.61 -12.58 11.29
CA GLY A 66 0.11 -12.49 9.92
C GLY A 66 0.63 -11.25 9.20
N TRP A 67 0.64 -10.08 9.86
CA TRP A 67 1.24 -8.86 9.31
C TRP A 67 2.75 -9.01 9.05
N ARG A 68 3.51 -9.62 9.97
CA ARG A 68 4.96 -9.87 9.78
C ARG A 68 5.23 -10.81 8.61
N THR A 69 4.42 -11.85 8.46
CA THR A 69 4.52 -12.81 7.35
C THR A 69 4.30 -12.11 6.02
N TYR A 70 3.29 -11.24 5.95
CA TYR A 70 3.06 -10.36 4.80
C TYR A 70 4.24 -9.42 4.52
N ASP A 71 4.75 -8.71 5.53
CA ASP A 71 5.82 -7.72 5.32
C ASP A 71 7.11 -8.35 4.80
N ALA A 72 7.42 -9.56 5.27
CA ALA A 72 8.57 -10.36 4.85
C ALA A 72 8.32 -11.21 3.57
N HIS A 73 7.11 -11.21 3.02
CA HIS A 73 6.78 -12.06 1.89
C HIS A 73 7.54 -11.63 0.61
N PRO A 74 8.16 -12.55 -0.15
CA PRO A 74 8.93 -12.21 -1.35
C PRO A 74 8.15 -11.40 -2.39
N GLU A 75 6.88 -11.75 -2.64
CA GLU A 75 6.04 -10.97 -3.57
C GLU A 75 5.73 -9.56 -3.06
N HIS A 76 5.55 -9.38 -1.74
CA HIS A 76 5.37 -8.05 -1.18
C HIS A 76 6.66 -7.22 -1.35
N ASP A 77 7.83 -7.82 -1.06
CA ASP A 77 9.11 -7.13 -1.25
C ASP A 77 9.39 -6.78 -2.71
N ARG A 78 9.05 -7.68 -3.65
CA ARG A 78 9.15 -7.45 -5.10
C ARG A 78 8.29 -6.27 -5.54
N VAL A 79 6.98 -6.28 -5.21
CA VAL A 79 6.07 -5.16 -5.54
C VAL A 79 6.55 -3.86 -4.89
N ARG A 80 6.94 -3.91 -3.62
CA ARG A 80 7.43 -2.74 -2.87
C ARG A 80 8.67 -2.13 -3.51
N SER A 81 9.68 -2.95 -3.82
CA SER A 81 10.99 -2.48 -4.30
C SER A 81 10.98 -2.09 -5.78
N GLU A 82 10.34 -2.88 -6.64
CA GLU A 82 10.39 -2.71 -8.09
C GLU A 82 9.30 -1.78 -8.61
N THR A 83 8.08 -1.87 -8.06
CA THR A 83 6.91 -1.19 -8.64
C THR A 83 6.57 0.11 -7.91
N VAL A 84 6.73 0.14 -6.58
CA VAL A 84 6.20 1.21 -5.74
C VAL A 84 7.27 2.23 -5.31
N ARG A 85 8.33 1.76 -4.66
CA ARG A 85 9.39 2.60 -4.06
C ARG A 85 10.04 3.61 -5.02
N PRO A 86 10.24 3.34 -6.32
CA PRO A 86 10.88 4.31 -7.21
C PRO A 86 10.13 5.64 -7.34
N TRP A 87 8.82 5.65 -7.08
CA TRP A 87 7.91 6.77 -7.34
C TRP A 87 7.50 7.55 -6.09
N ILE A 88 7.91 7.09 -4.91
CA ILE A 88 7.52 7.70 -3.64
C ILE A 88 8.48 8.84 -3.27
N ALA A 89 7.91 10.00 -2.95
CA ALA A 89 8.60 11.10 -2.29
C ALA A 89 8.49 10.97 -0.76
N GLU A 90 7.30 10.70 -0.24
CA GLU A 90 7.06 10.53 1.19
C GLU A 90 6.17 9.32 1.47
N ARG A 91 6.42 8.66 2.59
CA ARG A 91 5.63 7.52 3.07
C ARG A 91 5.32 7.68 4.54
N ALA A 92 4.04 7.54 4.89
CA ALA A 92 3.59 7.37 6.26
C ALA A 92 2.94 6.00 6.42
N ALA A 93 3.13 5.34 7.56
CA ALA A 93 2.47 4.07 7.84
C ALA A 93 2.18 3.91 9.33
N VAL A 94 1.06 3.26 9.63
CA VAL A 94 0.63 2.92 10.99
C VAL A 94 0.11 1.48 10.99
N GLN A 95 0.38 0.77 12.08
CA GLN A 95 -0.27 -0.50 12.39
C GLN A 95 -0.96 -0.31 13.74
N PHE A 96 -2.23 -0.68 13.83
CA PHE A 96 -2.99 -0.57 15.07
C PHE A 96 -3.95 -1.75 15.23
N GLU A 97 -4.40 -1.98 16.47
CA GLU A 97 -5.39 -3.00 16.78
C GLU A 97 -6.79 -2.52 16.37
N SER A 98 -7.52 -3.35 15.63
CA SER A 98 -8.88 -3.11 15.16
C SER A 98 -9.79 -4.32 15.40
#